data_AF-A0A976QSY8-F1
#
_entry.id   AF-A0A976QSY8-F1
#
_cell.length_a   1.000
_cell.length_b   1.000
_cell.length_c   1.000
_cell.angle_alpha   90.00
_cell.angle_beta   90.00
_cell.angle_gamma   90.00
#
_symmetry.space_group_name_H-M   'P 1'
#
loop_
_entity.id
_entity.type
_entity.pdbx_description
1 polymer ?
#
loop_
_entity_poly.entity_id
_entity_poly.type
_entity_poly.pdbx_seq_one_letter_code
_entity_poly.pdbx_strand_id
1 'polypeptide(L)'
;MHITWDDSDVTKLIEFAKRTFNDNDLSNLKKCVRNCSVPGNVSNPCHTHSNEHQSSQFKRNEGDMVGQYLDDLWSSRSKITLFLEEVIESASVSYRNVVNKGLKDGLALTSDSDSKIAYLSWKKTLVDKLQRYIVREMKEDFIKTSSEGRLFSLGTCVFDN
;
A
#
# COMPACT_ATOMS: atom_id res chain seq x y z
N MET A 1 -21.18 17.66 -2.18
CA MET A 1 -20.45 18.88 -2.60
C MET A 1 -19.10 18.42 -3.13
N HIS A 2 -18.93 18.31 -4.45
CA HIS A 2 -17.62 18.01 -5.03
C HIS A 2 -16.78 19.27 -4.92
N ILE A 3 -15.83 19.29 -3.99
CA ILE A 3 -14.84 20.36 -3.91
C ILE A 3 -13.99 20.22 -5.17
N THR A 4 -14.14 21.16 -6.09
CA THR A 4 -13.29 21.25 -7.28
C THR A 4 -12.07 22.05 -6.87
N TRP A 5 -10.94 21.36 -6.70
CA TRP A 5 -9.67 21.99 -6.35
C TRP A 5 -9.09 22.66 -7.59
N ASP A 6 -8.44 23.81 -7.41
CA ASP A 6 -7.68 24.45 -8.47
C ASP A 6 -6.51 23.54 -8.89
N ASP A 7 -6.21 23.52 -10.19
CA ASP A 7 -5.15 22.67 -10.75
C ASP A 7 -3.77 22.98 -10.14
N SER A 8 -3.52 24.25 -9.79
CA SER A 8 -2.31 24.67 -9.06
C SER A 8 -2.23 24.02 -7.67
N ASP A 9 -3.36 23.95 -6.95
CA ASP A 9 -3.37 23.42 -5.59
C ASP A 9 -3.27 21.89 -5.58
N VAL A 10 -3.87 21.22 -6.56
CA VAL A 10 -3.66 19.79 -6.80
C VAL A 10 -2.19 19.50 -7.09
N THR A 11 -1.53 20.32 -7.91
CA THR A 11 -0.11 20.17 -8.23
C THR A 11 0.77 20.31 -6.98
N LYS A 12 0.54 21.36 -6.18
CA LYS A 12 1.27 21.57 -4.91
C LYS A 12 1.05 20.43 -3.93
N LEU A 13 -0.17 19.88 -3.85
CA LEU A 13 -0.49 18.76 -2.99
C LEU A 13 0.26 17.49 -3.43
N ILE A 14 0.33 17.20 -4.73
CA ILE A 14 1.10 16.07 -5.26
C ILE A 14 2.59 16.24 -4.93
N GLU A 15 3.16 17.43 -5.12
CA GLU A 15 4.54 17.71 -4.74
C GLU A 15 4.77 17.54 -3.23
N PHE A 16 3.85 18.02 -2.42
CA PHE A 16 3.90 17.87 -0.97
C PHE A 16 3.86 16.40 -0.54
N ALA A 17 2.99 15.60 -1.16
CA ALA A 17 2.92 14.16 -0.92
C ALA A 17 4.24 13.46 -1.26
N LYS A 18 4.82 13.77 -2.43
CA LYS A 18 6.13 13.24 -2.86
C LYS A 18 7.26 13.62 -1.90
N ARG A 19 7.26 14.85 -1.38
CA ARG A 19 8.26 15.30 -0.39
C ARG A 19 8.07 14.65 0.99
N THR A 20 6.81 14.36 1.36
CA THR A 20 6.50 13.76 2.67
C THR A 20 6.86 12.29 2.74
N PHE A 21 6.72 11.57 1.62
CA PHE A 21 7.08 10.17 1.47
C PHE A 21 8.57 10.03 1.14
N ASN A 22 9.36 9.54 2.09
CA ASN A 22 10.82 9.49 1.97
C ASN A 22 11.36 8.06 1.76
N ASP A 23 12.67 7.94 1.55
CA ASP A 23 13.34 6.65 1.32
C ASP A 23 13.17 5.65 2.48
N ASN A 24 13.03 6.15 3.71
CA ASN A 24 12.73 5.30 4.85
C ASN A 24 11.31 4.74 4.78
N ASP A 25 10.34 5.54 4.38
CA ASP A 25 8.97 5.09 4.15
C ASP A 25 8.92 4.04 3.03
N LEU A 26 9.65 4.26 1.93
CA LEU A 26 9.81 3.30 0.83
C LEU A 26 10.46 1.98 1.29
N SER A 27 11.55 2.07 2.07
CA SER A 27 12.23 0.89 2.63
C SER A 27 11.31 0.07 3.53
N ASN A 28 10.54 0.74 4.40
CA ASN A 28 9.60 0.09 5.31
C ASN A 28 8.42 -0.53 4.55
N LEU A 29 7.93 0.15 3.53
CA LEU A 29 6.88 -0.34 2.65
C LEU A 29 7.31 -1.61 1.90
N LYS A 30 8.51 -1.61 1.32
CA LYS A 30 9.11 -2.80 0.68
C LYS A 30 9.24 -3.97 1.67
N LYS A 31 9.69 -3.71 2.90
CA LYS A 31 9.79 -4.74 3.96
C LYS A 31 8.40 -5.30 4.33
N CYS A 32 7.42 -4.42 4.53
CA CYS A 32 6.09 -4.82 4.95
C CYS A 32 5.39 -5.69 3.88
N VAL A 33 5.50 -5.28 2.62
CA VAL A 33 4.95 -6.03 1.48
C VAL A 33 5.59 -7.41 1.35
N ARG A 34 6.92 -7.52 1.46
CA ARG A 34 7.61 -8.84 1.46
C ARG A 34 7.08 -9.78 2.55
N ASN A 35 6.81 -9.25 3.74
CA ASN A 35 6.26 -10.04 4.84
C ASN A 35 4.79 -10.42 4.63
N CYS A 36 4.01 -9.63 3.89
CA CYS A 36 2.62 -9.94 3.53
C CYS A 36 2.48 -10.89 2.33
N SER A 37 3.52 -11.03 1.49
CA SER A 37 3.55 -11.91 0.31
C SER A 37 3.91 -13.37 0.60
N VAL A 38 4.01 -13.77 1.88
CA VAL A 38 4.15 -15.18 2.27
C VAL A 38 2.78 -15.73 2.67
N PRO A 39 1.99 -16.35 1.78
CA PRO A 39 0.95 -17.29 2.19
C PRO A 39 1.65 -18.61 2.52
N GLY A 40 2.36 -18.63 3.65
CA GLY A 40 2.90 -19.83 4.27
C GLY A 40 2.06 -20.14 5.50
N ASN A 41 1.24 -21.19 5.40
CA ASN A 41 0.33 -21.67 6.43
C ASN A 41 0.93 -21.65 7.86
N VAL A 42 0.09 -21.16 8.78
CA VAL A 42 -0.18 -21.73 10.10
C VAL A 42 1.02 -21.92 11.04
N SER A 43 1.02 -21.08 12.07
CA SER A 43 1.55 -21.42 13.39
C SER A 43 1.15 -22.84 13.81
N ASN A 44 2.08 -23.79 13.73
CA ASN A 44 2.03 -25.03 14.50
C ASN A 44 3.48 -25.52 14.76
N PRO A 45 3.95 -25.57 16.01
CA PRO A 45 5.24 -26.16 16.34
C PRO A 45 5.05 -27.67 16.53
N CYS A 46 5.16 -28.45 15.46
CA CYS A 46 5.30 -29.90 15.58
C CYS A 46 6.52 -30.36 14.78
N HIS A 47 7.53 -30.83 15.50
CA HIS A 47 8.67 -31.54 14.97
C HIS A 47 8.23 -32.79 14.20
N THR A 48 8.57 -32.91 12.92
CA THR A 48 8.90 -34.21 12.30
C THR A 48 9.75 -33.98 11.05
N HIS A 49 10.88 -34.69 10.99
CA HIS A 49 11.81 -34.72 9.86
C HIS A 49 11.22 -35.49 8.67
N SER A 50 11.35 -34.97 7.45
CA SER A 50 11.71 -35.78 6.28
C SER A 50 12.12 -34.91 5.09
N ASN A 51 13.16 -35.40 4.41
CA ASN A 51 13.89 -34.76 3.33
C ASN A 51 13.16 -34.80 1.98
N GLU A 52 13.55 -33.85 1.13
CA GLU A 52 13.66 -33.96 -0.34
C GLU A 52 12.37 -34.07 -1.17
N HIS A 53 11.94 -32.93 -1.72
CA HIS A 53 11.90 -32.75 -3.18
C HIS A 53 12.21 -31.30 -3.52
N GLN A 54 13.32 -31.11 -4.24
CA GLN A 54 13.72 -29.84 -4.83
C GLN A 54 12.76 -29.42 -5.94
N SER A 55 12.77 -28.10 -6.19
CA SER A 55 12.61 -27.48 -7.50
C SER A 55 11.17 -27.32 -8.04
N SER A 56 10.56 -26.20 -7.65
CA SER A 56 10.14 -25.19 -8.63
C SER A 56 10.37 -23.80 -8.04
N GLN A 57 11.64 -23.46 -7.84
CA GLN A 57 12.02 -22.09 -7.53
C GLN A 57 11.82 -21.30 -8.83
N PHE A 58 10.61 -20.80 -9.06
CA PHE A 58 10.40 -19.67 -9.96
C PHE A 58 11.20 -18.52 -9.37
N LYS A 59 12.48 -18.41 -9.76
CA LYS A 59 13.21 -17.16 -9.71
C LYS A 59 12.49 -16.23 -10.68
N ARG A 60 11.38 -15.63 -10.23
CA ARG A 60 10.91 -14.38 -10.80
C ARG A 60 12.13 -13.47 -10.72
N ASN A 61 12.52 -12.89 -11.85
CA ASN A 61 13.27 -11.65 -11.81
C ASN A 61 12.35 -10.67 -11.07
N GLU A 62 12.53 -10.59 -9.75
CA GLU A 62 11.92 -9.62 -8.86
C GLU A 62 12.50 -8.26 -9.22
N GLY A 63 12.06 -7.70 -10.35
CA GLY A 63 12.11 -6.26 -10.52
C GLY A 63 11.44 -5.60 -9.31
N ASP A 64 11.76 -4.35 -9.05
CA ASP A 64 11.17 -3.59 -7.95
C ASP A 64 9.67 -3.33 -8.20
N MET A 65 8.84 -4.37 -8.03
CA MET A 65 7.39 -4.33 -8.29
C MET A 65 6.73 -3.24 -7.44
N VAL A 66 7.20 -3.08 -6.20
CA VAL A 66 6.74 -2.00 -5.29
C VAL A 66 7.07 -0.63 -5.88
N GLY A 67 8.30 -0.45 -6.37
CA GLY A 67 8.71 0.76 -7.10
C GLY A 67 7.84 1.01 -8.32
N GLN A 68 7.59 -0.01 -9.15
CA GLN A 68 6.77 0.10 -10.35
C GLN A 68 5.33 0.54 -10.05
N TYR A 69 4.65 -0.07 -9.08
CA TYR A 69 3.30 0.36 -8.70
C TYR A 69 3.25 1.79 -8.16
N LEU A 70 4.30 2.22 -7.45
CA LEU A 70 4.42 3.60 -6.99
C LEU A 70 4.63 4.54 -8.19
N ASP A 71 5.54 4.21 -9.10
CA ASP A 71 5.80 5.00 -10.30
C ASP A 71 4.54 5.13 -11.18
N ASP A 72 3.78 4.05 -11.34
CA ASP A 72 2.50 4.03 -12.06
C ASP A 72 1.43 4.91 -11.38
N LEU A 73 1.39 4.91 -10.05
CA LEU A 73 0.52 5.78 -9.27
C LEU A 73 0.94 7.25 -9.45
N TRP A 74 2.23 7.56 -9.30
CA TRP A 74 2.77 8.92 -9.35
C TRP A 74 2.80 9.54 -10.74
N SER A 75 2.89 8.73 -11.79
CA SER A 75 2.89 9.16 -13.19
C SER A 75 1.50 9.52 -13.70
N SER A 76 0.45 8.96 -13.10
CA SER A 76 -0.93 9.22 -13.48
C SER A 76 -1.58 10.28 -12.59
N ARG A 77 -1.73 11.51 -13.12
CA ARG A 77 -2.36 12.63 -12.41
C ARG A 77 -3.76 12.29 -11.88
N SER A 78 -4.58 11.58 -12.66
CA SER A 78 -5.93 11.19 -12.25
C SER A 78 -5.92 10.17 -11.11
N LYS A 79 -5.08 9.12 -11.21
CA LYS A 79 -4.95 8.11 -10.14
C LYS A 79 -4.46 8.73 -8.85
N ILE A 80 -3.41 9.56 -8.91
CA ILE A 80 -2.86 10.16 -7.69
C ILE A 80 -3.83 11.17 -7.07
N THR A 81 -4.58 11.92 -7.87
CA THR A 81 -5.57 12.88 -7.33
C THR A 81 -6.65 12.16 -6.55
N LEU A 82 -7.25 11.11 -7.13
CA LEU A 82 -8.27 10.29 -6.44
C LEU A 82 -7.70 9.62 -5.17
N PHE A 83 -6.47 9.13 -5.25
CA PHE A 83 -5.79 8.55 -4.09
C PHE A 83 -5.58 9.59 -2.98
N LEU A 84 -5.11 10.79 -3.33
CA LEU A 84 -4.85 11.85 -2.34
C LEU A 84 -6.13 12.42 -1.74
N GLU A 85 -7.25 12.46 -2.47
CA GLU A 85 -8.56 12.79 -1.90
C GLU A 85 -8.91 11.83 -0.73
N GLU A 86 -8.77 10.52 -0.95
CA GLU A 86 -9.01 9.50 0.07
C GLU A 86 -8.06 9.63 1.27
N VAL A 87 -6.79 9.98 1.01
CA VAL A 87 -5.78 10.23 2.05
C VAL A 87 -6.16 11.46 2.87
N ILE A 88 -6.55 12.58 2.24
CA ILE A 88 -6.94 13.81 2.95
C ILE A 88 -8.15 13.55 3.85
N GLU A 89 -9.18 12.88 3.32
CA GLU A 89 -10.38 12.58 4.10
C GLU A 89 -10.04 11.73 5.33
N SER A 90 -9.25 10.67 5.13
CA SER A 90 -8.81 9.78 6.19
C SER A 90 -7.90 10.48 7.21
N ALA A 91 -6.99 11.35 6.75
CA ALA A 91 -6.08 12.11 7.60
C ALA A 91 -6.85 13.14 8.44
N SER A 92 -7.86 13.78 7.86
CA SER A 92 -8.72 14.74 8.55
C SER A 92 -9.50 14.08 9.70
N VAL A 93 -9.99 12.85 9.48
CA VAL A 93 -10.63 12.05 10.54
C VAL A 93 -9.61 11.68 11.62
N SER A 94 -8.42 11.22 11.23
CA SER A 94 -7.35 10.88 12.18
C SER A 94 -6.96 12.07 13.06
N TYR A 95 -6.72 13.23 12.44
CA TYR A 95 -6.41 14.48 13.12
C TYR A 95 -7.50 14.85 14.12
N ARG A 96 -8.77 14.86 13.70
CA ARG A 96 -9.91 15.22 14.56
C ARG A 96 -10.02 14.29 15.76
N ASN A 97 -9.78 12.99 15.57
CA ASN A 97 -9.81 12.01 16.65
C ASN A 97 -8.71 12.26 17.69
N VAL A 98 -7.49 12.59 17.25
CA VAL A 98 -6.36 12.90 18.15
C VAL A 98 -6.64 14.18 18.93
N VAL A 99 -7.09 15.25 18.26
CA VAL A 99 -7.41 16.52 18.90
C VAL A 99 -8.54 16.36 19.91
N ASN A 100 -9.64 15.71 19.54
CA ASN A 100 -10.77 15.48 20.45
C ASN A 100 -10.37 14.64 21.67
N LYS A 101 -9.47 13.68 21.49
CA LYS A 101 -8.94 12.90 22.62
C LYS A 101 -8.10 13.78 23.54
N GLY A 102 -7.16 14.55 23.00
CA GLY A 102 -6.32 15.46 23.78
C GLY A 102 -7.13 16.49 24.58
N LEU A 103 -8.16 17.08 23.95
CA LEU A 103 -9.06 18.01 24.64
C LEU A 103 -9.85 17.35 25.78
N LYS A 104 -10.32 16.10 25.59
CA LYS A 104 -10.97 15.32 26.65
C LYS A 104 -10.02 15.01 27.81
N ASP A 105 -8.73 14.84 27.52
CA ASP A 105 -7.67 14.59 28.50
C ASP A 105 -7.18 15.90 29.17
N GLY A 106 -7.81 17.05 28.87
CA GLY A 106 -7.49 18.36 29.47
C GLY A 106 -6.26 19.04 28.86
N LEU A 107 -5.76 18.56 27.72
CA LEU A 107 -4.63 19.16 27.02
C LEU A 107 -5.07 20.39 26.23
N ALA A 108 -4.24 21.43 26.24
CA ALA A 108 -4.42 22.62 25.40
C ALA A 108 -3.82 22.39 24.01
N LEU A 109 -4.54 22.80 22.97
CA LEU A 109 -4.06 22.79 21.59
C LEU A 109 -3.36 24.13 21.30
N THR A 110 -2.05 24.09 21.09
CA THR A 110 -1.25 25.25 20.67
C THR A 110 -1.05 25.19 19.16
N SER A 111 -0.69 26.31 18.52
CA SER A 111 -0.40 26.34 17.07
C SER A 111 0.68 25.32 16.66
N ASP A 112 1.68 25.14 17.51
CA ASP A 112 2.79 24.24 17.25
C ASP A 112 2.39 22.76 17.40
N SER A 113 1.55 22.44 18.39
CA SER A 113 1.05 21.08 18.54
C SER A 113 0.01 20.76 17.46
N ASP A 114 -0.82 21.72 17.09
CA ASP A 114 -1.81 21.59 16.02
C ASP A 114 -1.17 21.22 14.68
N SER A 115 -0.22 22.04 14.22
CA SER A 115 0.52 21.80 12.97
C SER A 115 1.26 20.46 12.96
N LYS A 116 1.86 20.06 14.09
CA LYS A 116 2.51 18.76 14.24
C LYS A 116 1.52 17.60 14.18
N ILE A 117 0.38 17.70 14.85
CA ILE A 117 -0.66 16.65 14.82
C ILE A 117 -1.20 16.52 13.40
N ALA A 118 -1.50 17.62 12.73
CA ALA A 118 -1.95 17.61 11.35
C ALA A 118 -0.95 16.93 10.41
N TYR A 119 0.34 17.29 10.50
CA TYR A 119 1.41 16.67 9.71
C TYR A 119 1.58 15.18 10.00
N LEU A 120 1.56 14.78 11.27
CA LEU A 120 1.69 13.37 11.67
C LEU A 120 0.50 12.53 11.22
N SER A 121 -0.72 13.06 11.34
CA SER A 121 -1.93 12.42 10.83
C SER A 121 -1.86 12.26 9.32
N TRP A 122 -1.47 13.30 8.59
CA TRP A 122 -1.23 13.24 7.15
C TRP A 122 -0.21 12.15 6.78
N LYS A 123 1.00 12.23 7.33
CA LYS A 123 2.10 11.33 6.97
C LYS A 123 1.75 9.87 7.27
N LYS A 124 1.18 9.61 8.45
CA LYS A 124 0.76 8.25 8.83
C LYS A 124 -0.29 7.70 7.87
N THR A 125 -1.33 8.49 7.59
CA THR A 125 -2.41 8.05 6.69
C THR A 125 -1.92 7.84 5.26
N LEU A 126 -1.04 8.72 4.76
CA LEU A 126 -0.44 8.58 3.43
C LEU A 126 0.30 7.24 3.29
N VAL A 127 1.17 6.92 4.26
CA VAL A 127 1.94 5.67 4.25
C VAL A 127 1.01 4.45 4.37
N ASP A 128 0.05 4.47 5.29
CA ASP A 128 -0.91 3.37 5.48
C ASP A 128 -1.73 3.10 4.20
N LYS A 129 -2.17 4.16 3.50
CA LYS A 129 -2.93 4.03 2.26
C LYS A 129 -2.06 3.54 1.10
N LEU A 130 -0.82 4.02 0.98
CA LEU A 130 0.13 3.54 -0.04
C LEU A 130 0.41 2.04 0.15
N GLN A 131 0.58 1.60 1.40
CA GLN A 131 0.74 0.19 1.71
C GLN A 131 -0.47 -0.64 1.27
N ARG A 132 -1.69 -0.20 1.61
CA ARG A 132 -2.91 -0.91 1.20
C ARG A 132 -3.07 -0.93 -0.32
N TYR A 133 -2.75 0.17 -0.99
CA TYR A 133 -2.77 0.28 -2.45
C TYR A 133 -1.87 -0.79 -3.08
N ILE A 134 -0.59 -0.82 -2.73
CA ILE A 134 0.37 -1.78 -3.30
C ILE A 134 -0.02 -3.23 -3.01
N VAL A 135 -0.45 -3.53 -1.77
CA VAL A 135 -0.89 -4.88 -1.41
C VAL A 135 -2.11 -5.30 -2.24
N ARG A 136 -3.01 -4.38 -2.56
CA ARG A 136 -4.17 -4.66 -3.43
C ARG A 136 -3.72 -4.95 -4.86
N GLU A 137 -2.91 -4.09 -5.47
CA GLU A 137 -2.40 -4.28 -6.84
C GLU A 137 -1.67 -5.63 -6.97
N MET A 138 -0.80 -5.96 -6.00
CA MET A 138 -0.10 -7.25 -5.99
C MET A 138 -1.04 -8.46 -5.89
N LYS A 139 -2.11 -8.35 -5.10
CA LYS A 139 -3.11 -9.43 -4.97
C LYS A 139 -3.90 -9.61 -6.27
N GLU A 140 -4.29 -8.51 -6.91
CA GLU A 140 -5.02 -8.54 -8.18
C GLU A 140 -4.17 -9.18 -9.28
N ASP A 141 -2.89 -8.83 -9.36
CA ASP A 141 -1.99 -9.44 -10.35
C ASP A 141 -1.67 -10.90 -10.06
N PHE A 142 -1.59 -11.29 -8.78
CA PHE A 142 -1.51 -12.70 -8.41
C PHE A 142 -2.75 -13.49 -8.86
N ILE A 143 -3.95 -12.94 -8.65
CA ILE A 143 -5.21 -13.56 -9.07
C ILE A 143 -5.26 -13.70 -10.59
N LYS A 144 -4.95 -12.63 -11.35
CA LYS A 144 -4.91 -12.66 -12.82
C LYS A 144 -3.96 -13.74 -13.32
N THR A 145 -2.70 -13.72 -12.86
CA THR A 145 -1.68 -14.72 -13.24
C THR A 145 -2.12 -16.14 -12.86
N SER A 146 -2.73 -16.34 -11.69
CA SER A 146 -3.22 -17.67 -11.28
C SER A 146 -4.40 -18.15 -12.13
N SER A 147 -5.31 -17.26 -12.51
CA SER A 147 -6.44 -17.59 -13.38
C SER A 147 -5.97 -17.95 -14.79
N GLU A 148 -4.97 -17.24 -15.32
CA GLU A 148 -4.30 -17.56 -16.57
C GLU A 148 -3.57 -18.91 -16.47
N GLY A 149 -2.83 -19.15 -15.39
CA GLY A 149 -2.19 -20.45 -15.14
C GLY A 149 -3.18 -21.63 -15.08
N ARG A 150 -4.38 -21.43 -14.50
CA ARG A 150 -5.46 -22.45 -14.56
C ARG A 150 -6.01 -22.63 -15.96
N LEU A 151 -6.13 -21.57 -16.76
CA LEU A 151 -6.56 -21.67 -18.15
C LEU A 151 -5.55 -22.47 -18.98
N PHE A 152 -4.24 -22.29 -18.74
CA PHE A 152 -3.21 -23.12 -19.38
C PHE A 152 -3.18 -24.56 -18.88
N SER A 153 -3.52 -24.84 -17.61
CA SER A 153 -3.56 -26.22 -17.09
C SER A 153 -4.80 -27.02 -17.51
N LEU A 154 -5.89 -26.35 -17.88
CA LEU A 154 -7.12 -26.98 -18.38
C LEU A 154 -7.13 -27.18 -19.90
N GLY A 155 -6.17 -26.55 -20.62
CA GLY A 155 -6.06 -26.61 -22.08
C GLY A 155 -5.29 -27.81 -22.66
N THR A 156 -4.69 -28.68 -21.84
CA THR A 156 -3.88 -29.82 -22.31
C THR A 156 -4.57 -31.18 -22.24
N CYS A 157 -5.88 -31.24 -21.97
CA CYS A 157 -6.68 -32.45 -22.20
C CYS A 157 -7.33 -32.39 -23.60
N VAL A 158 -6.51 -32.28 -24.64
CA VAL A 158 -6.98 -32.61 -25.99
C VAL A 158 -6.96 -34.14 -26.08
N PHE A 159 -8.14 -34.70 -26.25
CA PHE A 159 -8.41 -36.13 -26.45
C PHE A 159 -7.57 -36.66 -27.61
N ASP A 160 -6.69 -37.62 -27.34
CA ASP A 160 -6.20 -38.54 -28.37
C ASP A 160 -7.22 -39.69 -28.48
N ASN A 161 -7.76 -39.86 -29.69
CA ASN A 161 -8.65 -40.93 -30.13
C ASN A 161 -8.00 -42.31 -30.03
#